data_AF-A0A2D7ZDY4-F1
#
_entry.id   AF-A0A2D7ZDY4-F1
#
_cell.length_a   1.000
_cell.length_b   1.000
_cell.length_c   1.000
_cell.angle_alpha   90.00
_cell.angle_beta   90.00
_cell.angle_gamma   90.00
#
_symmetry.space_group_name_H-M   'P 1'
#
loop_
_entity.id
_entity.type
_entity.pdbx_description
1 polymer ?
#
loop_
_entity_poly.entity_id
_entity_poly.type
_entity_poly.pdbx_seq_one_letter_code
_entity_poly.pdbx_strand_id
1 'polypeptide(L)'
;MVSLPVFNLGGFENSTGTSRKSYCTKLDKFCSEIGFLLIENHAVPDKIIESQWSAVKQFFSQEPDAKMKVSVPYPGYPYGWIGPNKEALAASKGEKTPPDLKESFNGGPLQTPTKKIKDGRAYEFCYQPTIWPEIDGFKEAWTNYYLEMEKLAARIMSAFAEALNLE
;
A
#
# COMPACT_ATOMS: atom_id res chain seq x y z
N MET A 1 18.18 -20.20 -7.55
CA MET A 1 16.85 -19.55 -7.61
C MET A 1 16.54 -19.09 -6.19
N VAL A 2 16.35 -17.78 -5.96
CA VAL A 2 16.04 -17.27 -4.62
C VAL A 2 14.53 -17.42 -4.42
N SER A 3 14.11 -18.21 -3.43
CA SER A 3 12.72 -18.27 -3.01
C SER A 3 12.50 -17.23 -1.93
N LEU A 4 11.44 -16.43 -2.06
CA LEU A 4 11.03 -15.56 -0.96
C LEU A 4 10.46 -16.40 0.18
N PRO A 5 10.73 -16.03 1.44
CA PRO A 5 10.13 -16.70 2.59
C PRO A 5 8.64 -16.40 2.66
N VAL A 6 7.86 -17.37 3.13
CA VAL A 6 6.42 -17.24 3.38
C VAL A 6 6.19 -17.20 4.88
N PHE A 7 5.49 -16.17 5.35
CA PHE A 7 5.07 -16.02 6.74
C PHE A 7 3.55 -16.19 6.87
N ASN A 8 3.16 -17.20 7.63
CA ASN A 8 1.77 -17.52 7.89
C ASN A 8 1.24 -16.67 9.06
N LEU A 9 0.60 -15.54 8.73
CA LEU A 9 0.13 -14.58 9.72
C LEU A 9 -0.98 -15.18 10.61
N GLY A 10 -1.97 -15.83 10.00
CA GLY A 10 -3.03 -16.51 10.75
C GLY A 10 -2.49 -17.62 11.65
N GLY A 11 -1.46 -18.35 11.22
CA GLY A 11 -0.78 -19.35 12.04
C GLY A 11 -0.06 -18.73 13.23
N PHE A 12 0.64 -17.61 13.03
CA PHE A 12 1.25 -16.85 14.12
C PHE A 12 0.21 -16.36 15.13
N GLU A 13 -0.87 -15.74 14.67
CA GLU A 13 -1.92 -15.17 15.54
C GLU A 13 -2.63 -16.24 16.39
N ASN A 14 -2.78 -17.46 15.86
CA ASN A 14 -3.37 -18.59 16.57
C ASN A 14 -2.36 -19.42 17.39
N SER A 15 -1.07 -19.04 17.38
CA SER A 15 -0.01 -19.77 18.08
C SER A 15 0.30 -19.20 19.46
N THR A 16 0.80 -20.06 20.35
CA THR A 16 1.25 -19.71 21.70
C THR A 16 2.58 -20.38 22.04
N GLY A 17 3.22 -19.93 23.13
CA GLY A 17 4.43 -20.56 23.69
C GLY A 17 5.56 -20.74 22.67
N THR A 18 6.13 -21.95 22.61
CA THR A 18 7.26 -22.28 21.73
C THR A 18 6.93 -22.12 20.24
N SER A 19 5.68 -22.38 19.84
CA SER A 19 5.26 -22.22 18.44
C SER A 19 5.29 -20.75 18.03
N ARG A 20 4.72 -19.87 18.87
CA ARG A 20 4.75 -18.42 18.64
C ARG A 20 6.17 -17.86 18.60
N LYS A 21 7.02 -18.29 19.54
CA LYS A 21 8.45 -17.94 19.53
C LYS A 21 9.14 -18.36 18.23
N SER A 22 8.80 -19.54 17.69
CA SER A 22 9.35 -19.99 16.41
C SER A 22 8.93 -19.09 15.24
N TYR A 23 7.69 -18.61 15.21
CA TYR A 23 7.24 -17.61 14.23
C TYR A 23 8.01 -16.30 14.35
N CYS A 24 8.17 -15.77 15.57
CA CYS A 24 8.95 -14.56 15.82
C CYS A 24 10.40 -14.69 15.33
N THR A 25 11.08 -15.79 15.67
CA THR A 25 12.46 -16.05 15.21
C THR A 25 12.55 -16.15 13.69
N LYS A 26 11.57 -16.78 13.03
CA LYS A 26 11.54 -16.84 11.56
C LYS A 26 11.32 -15.46 10.95
N LEU A 27 10.39 -14.68 11.50
CA LEU A 27 10.05 -13.35 11.00
C LEU A 27 11.23 -12.39 11.10
N ASP A 28 11.90 -12.37 12.26
CA ASP A 28 13.13 -11.58 12.46
C ASP A 28 14.21 -11.95 11.44
N LYS A 29 14.41 -13.26 11.21
CA LYS A 29 15.36 -13.75 10.20
C LYS A 29 14.98 -13.31 8.77
N PHE A 30 13.70 -13.42 8.40
CA PHE A 30 13.24 -13.01 7.07
C PHE A 30 13.47 -11.51 6.84
N CYS A 31 13.19 -10.69 7.85
CA CYS A 31 13.39 -9.24 7.77
C CYS A 31 14.87 -8.85 7.75
N SER A 32 15.70 -9.44 8.62
CA SER A 32 17.10 -9.05 8.79
C SER A 32 18.04 -9.57 7.70
N GLU A 33 17.75 -10.74 7.10
CA GLU A 33 18.61 -11.34 6.08
C GLU A 33 18.15 -11.06 4.65
N ILE A 34 16.83 -10.98 4.41
CA ILE A 34 16.26 -10.90 3.06
C ILE A 34 15.60 -9.54 2.81
N GLY A 35 14.93 -8.98 3.83
CA GLY A 35 14.18 -7.72 3.73
C GLY A 35 12.86 -7.81 2.97
N PHE A 36 12.49 -9.00 2.48
CA PHE A 36 11.24 -9.28 1.78
C PHE A 36 10.66 -10.63 2.19
N LEU A 37 9.33 -10.70 2.25
CA LEU A 37 8.58 -11.92 2.56
C LEU A 37 7.18 -11.86 1.95
N LEU A 38 6.58 -13.04 1.75
CA LEU A 38 5.19 -13.21 1.36
C LEU A 38 4.35 -13.49 2.61
N ILE A 39 3.16 -12.89 2.69
CA ILE A 39 2.20 -13.18 3.76
C ILE A 39 1.14 -14.13 3.24
N GLU A 40 0.87 -15.22 3.97
CA GLU A 40 -0.29 -16.09 3.75
C GLU A 40 -1.25 -16.05 4.94
N ASN A 41 -2.49 -16.48 4.73
CA ASN A 41 -3.56 -16.46 5.73
C ASN A 41 -3.74 -15.06 6.37
N HIS A 42 -3.68 -14.00 5.55
CA HIS A 42 -3.84 -12.61 5.98
C HIS A 42 -5.29 -12.23 6.32
N ALA A 43 -6.28 -13.05 5.96
CA ALA A 43 -7.71 -12.84 6.21
C ALA A 43 -8.35 -11.60 5.55
N VAL A 44 -7.64 -10.88 4.68
CA VAL A 44 -8.26 -9.92 3.75
C VAL A 44 -9.30 -10.63 2.87
N PRO A 45 -10.57 -10.19 2.83
CA PRO A 45 -11.61 -10.87 2.07
C PRO A 45 -11.38 -10.80 0.55
N ASP A 46 -11.50 -11.94 -0.14
CA ASP A 46 -11.32 -12.03 -1.59
C ASP A 46 -12.21 -11.06 -2.37
N LYS A 47 -13.48 -10.90 -1.95
CA LYS A 47 -14.40 -9.95 -2.59
C LYS A 47 -13.89 -8.51 -2.58
N ILE A 48 -13.18 -8.08 -1.52
CA ILE A 48 -12.62 -6.73 -1.43
C ILE A 48 -11.44 -6.58 -2.39
N ILE A 49 -10.59 -7.60 -2.47
CA ILE A 49 -9.47 -7.67 -3.43
C ILE A 49 -10.00 -7.63 -4.87
N GLU A 50 -10.98 -8.48 -5.20
CA GLU A 50 -11.60 -8.58 -6.52
C GLU A 50 -12.28 -7.27 -6.94
N SER A 51 -13.04 -6.66 -6.03
CA SER A 51 -13.74 -5.38 -6.28
C SER A 51 -12.74 -4.27 -6.57
N GLN A 52 -11.63 -4.20 -5.82
CA GLN A 52 -10.56 -3.26 -6.09
C GLN A 52 -9.90 -3.51 -7.44
N TRP A 53 -9.58 -4.77 -7.76
CA TRP A 53 -9.02 -5.14 -9.06
C TRP A 53 -9.93 -4.76 -10.22
N SER A 54 -11.24 -4.98 -10.09
CA SER A 54 -12.22 -4.60 -11.10
C SER A 54 -12.24 -3.08 -11.31
N ALA A 55 -12.29 -2.30 -10.22
CA ALA A 55 -12.32 -0.85 -10.28
C ALA A 55 -11.06 -0.26 -10.95
N VAL A 56 -9.87 -0.73 -10.57
CA VAL A 56 -8.62 -0.23 -11.17
C VAL A 56 -8.47 -0.67 -12.63
N LYS A 57 -8.89 -1.89 -12.99
CA LYS A 57 -8.90 -2.36 -14.39
C LYS A 57 -9.81 -1.49 -15.25
N GLN A 58 -11.01 -1.18 -14.76
CA GLN A 58 -11.95 -0.30 -15.45
C GLN A 58 -11.35 1.08 -15.66
N PHE A 59 -10.76 1.68 -14.63
CA PHE A 59 -10.11 3.00 -14.73
C PHE A 59 -8.97 3.01 -15.75
N PHE A 60 -8.02 2.07 -15.67
CA PHE A 60 -6.86 2.07 -16.56
C PHE A 60 -7.20 1.69 -18.00
N SER A 61 -8.34 1.02 -18.23
CA SER A 61 -8.86 0.73 -19.58
C SER A 61 -9.47 1.93 -20.31
N GLN A 62 -9.66 3.06 -19.62
CA GLN A 62 -10.19 4.28 -20.25
C GLN A 62 -9.15 4.94 -21.17
N GLU A 63 -9.66 5.69 -22.14
CA GLU A 63 -8.84 6.57 -22.97
C GLU A 63 -8.06 7.59 -22.12
N PRO A 64 -6.85 8.02 -22.55
CA PRO A 64 -6.02 8.95 -21.80
C PRO A 64 -6.74 10.22 -21.35
N ASP A 65 -7.62 10.79 -22.20
CA ASP A 65 -8.36 12.03 -21.90
C ASP A 65 -9.31 11.88 -20.69
N ALA A 66 -9.87 10.68 -20.49
CA ALA A 66 -10.72 10.41 -19.32
C ALA A 66 -9.89 10.33 -18.04
N LYS A 67 -8.73 9.65 -18.10
CA LYS A 67 -7.79 9.54 -16.97
C LYS A 67 -7.16 10.90 -16.62
N MET A 68 -6.92 11.74 -17.62
CA MET A 68 -6.39 13.09 -17.45
C MET A 68 -7.24 13.98 -16.52
N LYS A 69 -8.56 13.76 -16.47
CA LYS A 69 -9.48 14.52 -15.60
C LYS A 69 -9.15 14.42 -14.11
N VAL A 70 -8.45 13.36 -13.71
CA VAL A 70 -8.03 13.12 -12.32
C VAL A 70 -6.51 13.19 -12.14
N SER A 71 -5.81 13.84 -13.06
CA SER A 71 -4.36 14.04 -12.96
C SER A 71 -3.99 14.82 -11.70
N VAL A 72 -2.77 14.59 -11.21
CA VAL A 72 -2.15 15.48 -10.22
C VAL A 72 -2.20 16.95 -10.73
N PRO A 73 -2.71 17.91 -9.94
CA PRO A 73 -2.95 19.28 -10.39
C PRO A 73 -1.66 20.10 -10.52
N TYR A 74 -0.61 19.72 -9.78
CA TYR A 74 0.69 20.36 -9.83
C TYR A 74 1.80 19.38 -9.38
N PRO A 75 3.08 19.62 -9.77
CA PRO A 75 4.20 18.80 -9.32
C PRO A 75 4.31 18.74 -7.79
N GLY A 76 4.37 17.53 -7.24
CA GLY A 76 4.45 17.30 -5.79
C GLY A 76 3.09 17.12 -5.11
N TYR A 77 1.96 17.26 -5.81
CA TYR A 77 0.68 16.81 -5.27
C TYR A 77 0.65 15.27 -5.21
N PRO A 78 0.30 14.65 -4.07
CA PRO A 78 0.52 13.22 -3.87
C PRO A 78 -0.54 12.30 -4.50
N TYR A 79 -1.74 12.81 -4.81
CA TYR A 79 -2.89 11.99 -5.16
C TYR A 79 -3.52 12.32 -6.51
N GLY A 80 -4.07 11.30 -7.15
CA GLY A 80 -4.58 11.35 -8.52
C GLY A 80 -3.75 10.50 -9.47
N TRP A 81 -4.03 10.67 -10.75
CA TRP A 81 -3.40 9.91 -11.83
C TRP A 81 -2.07 10.53 -12.26
N ILE A 82 -1.09 9.66 -12.47
CA ILE A 82 0.22 9.97 -13.03
C ILE A 82 0.37 9.11 -14.28
N GLY A 83 0.29 9.75 -15.44
CA GLY A 83 0.40 9.09 -16.74
C GLY A 83 1.80 8.57 -17.06
N PRO A 84 1.94 7.87 -18.19
CA PRO A 84 3.19 7.26 -18.61
C PRO A 84 4.31 8.29 -18.82
N ASN A 85 5.54 7.81 -18.71
CA ASN A 85 6.76 8.58 -18.91
C ASN A 85 7.01 9.72 -17.91
N LYS A 86 6.27 9.77 -16.79
CA LYS A 86 6.40 10.84 -15.78
C LYS A 86 7.28 10.47 -14.58
N GLU A 87 7.45 9.19 -14.29
CA GLU A 87 8.28 8.70 -13.19
C GLU A 87 9.33 7.71 -13.70
N ALA A 88 10.55 7.79 -13.15
CA ALA A 88 11.61 6.83 -13.39
C ALA A 88 12.05 6.26 -12.05
N LEU A 89 11.91 4.96 -11.82
CA LEU A 89 12.35 4.32 -10.59
C LEU A 89 13.84 4.59 -10.29
N ALA A 90 14.67 4.67 -11.33
CA ALA A 90 16.10 4.96 -11.23
C ALA A 90 16.41 6.36 -10.66
N ALA A 91 15.49 7.32 -10.74
CA ALA A 91 15.67 8.64 -10.16
C ALA A 91 15.82 8.59 -8.62
N SER A 92 15.20 7.60 -7.96
CA SER A 92 15.37 7.36 -6.52
C SER A 92 16.81 6.96 -6.14
N LYS A 93 17.60 6.51 -7.11
CA LYS A 93 19.02 6.17 -6.97
C LYS A 93 19.95 7.25 -7.53
N GLY A 94 19.40 8.41 -7.94
CA GLY A 94 20.17 9.47 -8.59
C GLY A 94 20.58 9.15 -10.02
N GLU A 95 20.05 8.09 -10.62
CA GLU A 95 20.37 7.66 -11.98
C GLU A 95 19.36 8.22 -12.98
N LYS A 96 19.85 8.66 -14.15
CA LYS A 96 19.01 9.16 -15.24
C LYS A 96 18.78 8.04 -16.27
N THR A 97 17.59 7.45 -16.24
CA THR A 97 17.13 6.46 -17.23
C THR A 97 15.96 7.03 -18.05
N PRO A 98 15.60 6.40 -19.18
CA PRO A 98 14.26 6.57 -19.73
C PRO A 98 13.21 6.28 -18.66
N PRO A 99 12.06 6.96 -18.70
CA PRO A 99 11.02 6.79 -17.69
C PRO A 99 10.34 5.43 -17.81
N ASP A 100 9.73 4.97 -16.72
CA ASP A 100 9.09 3.67 -16.66
C ASP A 100 7.84 3.67 -17.55
N LEU A 101 7.61 2.57 -18.27
CA LEU A 101 6.35 2.31 -18.99
C LEU A 101 5.26 1.90 -18.00
N LYS A 102 4.86 2.86 -17.16
CA LYS A 102 3.81 2.69 -16.15
C LYS A 102 2.94 3.93 -16.09
N GLU A 103 1.70 3.72 -15.70
CA GLU A 103 0.87 4.77 -15.13
C GLU A 103 0.46 4.36 -13.73
N SER A 104 0.10 5.32 -12.88
CA SER A 104 -0.33 5.05 -11.51
C SER A 104 -1.52 5.93 -11.14
N PHE A 105 -2.27 5.46 -10.15
CA PHE A 105 -3.27 6.25 -9.46
C PHE A 105 -2.98 6.15 -7.98
N ASN A 106 -2.68 7.29 -7.36
CA ASN A 106 -2.40 7.37 -5.94
C ASN A 106 -3.64 7.93 -5.22
N GLY A 107 -4.06 7.24 -4.18
CA GLY A 107 -5.01 7.77 -3.20
C GLY A 107 -4.36 7.70 -1.82
N GLY A 108 -4.83 8.53 -0.90
CA GLY A 108 -4.24 8.62 0.42
C GLY A 108 -5.26 8.93 1.50
N PRO A 109 -4.81 9.23 2.72
CA PRO A 109 -5.57 9.05 3.93
C PRO A 109 -7.03 9.48 3.79
N LEU A 110 -7.93 8.55 4.09
CA LEU A 110 -9.37 8.77 3.93
C LEU A 110 -9.89 9.89 4.85
N GLN A 111 -9.14 10.21 5.90
CA GLN A 111 -9.48 11.21 6.89
C GLN A 111 -8.22 11.98 7.33
N THR A 112 -8.40 13.25 7.67
CA THR A 112 -7.39 14.02 8.41
C THR A 112 -7.38 13.59 9.89
N PRO A 113 -6.23 13.63 10.58
CA PRO A 113 -6.17 13.24 11.98
C PRO A 113 -6.93 14.24 12.85
N THR A 114 -7.68 13.71 13.82
CA THR A 114 -8.45 14.51 14.79
C THR A 114 -7.54 15.28 15.74
N LYS A 115 -6.37 14.72 16.08
CA LYS A 115 -5.33 15.41 16.84
C LYS A 115 -4.50 16.29 15.90
N LYS A 116 -4.34 17.55 16.26
CA LYS A 116 -3.55 18.52 15.48
C LYS A 116 -2.08 18.06 15.38
N ILE A 117 -1.61 17.86 14.15
CA ILE A 117 -0.20 17.67 13.84
C ILE A 117 0.49 19.03 13.93
N LYS A 118 1.63 19.07 14.62
CA LYS A 118 2.41 20.31 14.82
C LYS A 118 3.03 20.81 13.52
N ASP A 119 3.49 19.89 12.68
CA ASP A 119 4.10 20.18 11.39
C ASP A 119 3.02 20.41 10.31
N GLY A 120 2.83 21.67 9.92
CA GLY A 120 1.86 22.06 8.88
C GLY A 120 2.08 21.38 7.54
N ARG A 121 3.33 21.01 7.21
CA ARG A 121 3.71 20.36 5.95
C ARG A 121 3.02 19.01 5.77
N ALA A 122 2.67 18.34 6.87
CA ALA A 122 1.91 17.09 6.81
C ALA A 122 0.52 17.31 6.18
N TYR A 123 -0.13 18.43 6.46
CA TYR A 123 -1.42 18.75 5.86
C TYR A 123 -1.30 19.19 4.40
N GLU A 124 -0.24 19.93 4.08
CA GLU A 124 0.04 20.42 2.72
C GLU A 124 0.40 19.29 1.75
N PHE A 125 0.93 18.18 2.26
CA PHE A 125 1.29 17.00 1.47
C PHE A 125 0.41 15.80 1.83
N CYS A 126 0.65 15.13 2.95
CA CYS A 126 0.05 13.83 3.29
C CYS A 126 -1.48 13.80 3.41
N TYR A 127 -2.14 14.93 3.67
CA TYR A 127 -3.61 14.97 3.86
C TYR A 127 -4.35 15.80 2.81
N GLN A 128 -3.76 15.90 1.62
CA GLN A 128 -4.48 16.44 0.47
C GLN A 128 -5.64 15.52 0.06
N PRO A 129 -6.76 16.06 -0.47
CA PRO A 129 -7.86 15.24 -0.98
C PRO A 129 -7.43 14.32 -2.13
N THR A 130 -7.94 13.10 -2.17
CA THR A 130 -7.79 12.25 -3.36
C THR A 130 -8.73 12.74 -4.47
N ILE A 131 -8.22 12.87 -5.69
CA ILE A 131 -8.98 13.26 -6.88
C ILE A 131 -9.58 11.99 -7.49
N TRP A 132 -10.85 11.71 -7.19
CA TRP A 132 -11.51 10.46 -7.56
C TRP A 132 -12.03 10.48 -9.00
N PRO A 133 -11.89 9.38 -9.76
CA PRO A 133 -12.54 9.25 -11.07
C PRO A 133 -14.06 9.11 -10.90
N GLU A 134 -14.79 9.66 -11.87
CA GLU A 134 -16.25 9.51 -12.00
C GLU A 134 -16.58 8.13 -12.59
N ILE A 135 -16.20 7.08 -11.88
CA ILE A 135 -16.50 5.68 -12.19
C ILE A 135 -17.33 5.13 -11.03
N ASP A 136 -18.51 4.61 -11.36
CA ASP A 136 -19.43 4.03 -10.38
C ASP A 136 -18.72 2.96 -9.54
N GLY A 137 -18.80 3.11 -8.21
CA GLY A 137 -18.20 2.18 -7.26
C GLY A 137 -16.67 2.29 -7.11
N PHE A 138 -15.95 3.08 -7.91
CA PHE A 138 -14.47 3.15 -7.82
C PHE A 138 -13.99 3.62 -6.46
N LYS A 139 -14.51 4.75 -5.98
CA LYS A 139 -14.13 5.32 -4.67
C LYS A 139 -14.45 4.34 -3.54
N GLU A 140 -15.59 3.67 -3.62
CA GLU A 140 -16.01 2.70 -2.60
C GLU A 140 -15.09 1.48 -2.56
N ALA A 141 -14.82 0.85 -3.72
CA ALA A 141 -13.92 -0.29 -3.82
C ALA A 141 -12.51 0.05 -3.30
N TRP A 142 -11.98 1.21 -3.70
CA TRP A 142 -10.68 1.70 -3.24
C TRP A 142 -10.66 1.95 -1.73
N THR A 143 -11.69 2.62 -1.21
CA THR A 143 -11.82 2.93 0.23
C THR A 143 -11.87 1.66 1.06
N ASN A 144 -12.67 0.68 0.65
CA ASN A 144 -12.80 -0.59 1.36
C ASN A 144 -11.48 -1.37 1.36
N TYR A 145 -10.79 -1.42 0.22
CA TYR A 145 -9.48 -2.08 0.14
C TYR A 145 -8.43 -1.37 1.00
N TYR A 146 -8.38 -0.04 0.98
CA TYR A 146 -7.48 0.75 1.81
C TYR A 146 -7.68 0.46 3.31
N LEU A 147 -8.92 0.43 3.78
CA LEU A 147 -9.25 0.11 5.18
C LEU A 147 -8.83 -1.31 5.57
N GLU A 148 -9.01 -2.29 4.69
CA GLU A 148 -8.55 -3.66 4.95
C GLU A 148 -7.01 -3.77 4.96
N MET A 149 -6.32 -3.02 4.09
CA MET A 149 -4.85 -2.94 4.11
C MET A 149 -4.33 -2.27 5.38
N GLU A 150 -4.99 -1.23 5.89
CA GLU A 150 -4.61 -0.61 7.18
C GLU A 150 -4.73 -1.59 8.35
N LYS A 151 -5.82 -2.36 8.40
CA LYS A 151 -5.99 -3.41 9.42
C LYS A 151 -4.92 -4.49 9.32
N LEU A 152 -4.60 -4.94 8.10
CA LEU A 152 -3.55 -5.92 7.87
C LEU A 152 -2.18 -5.37 8.27
N ALA A 153 -1.86 -4.14 7.89
CA ALA A 153 -0.60 -3.49 8.24
C ALA A 153 -0.43 -3.40 9.76
N ALA A 154 -1.47 -3.03 10.51
CA ALA A 154 -1.42 -2.99 11.97
C ALA A 154 -1.09 -4.37 12.58
N ARG A 155 -1.71 -5.44 12.09
CA ARG A 155 -1.43 -6.82 12.54
C ARG A 155 -0.01 -7.27 12.24
N ILE A 156 0.49 -6.95 11.05
CA ILE A 156 1.89 -7.24 10.67
C ILE A 156 2.86 -6.45 11.55
N MET A 157 2.58 -5.18 11.83
CA MET A 157 3.41 -4.37 12.73
C MET A 157 3.45 -4.94 14.14
N SER A 158 2.35 -5.46 14.67
CA SER A 158 2.35 -6.19 15.96
C SER A 158 3.23 -7.45 15.92
N ALA A 159 3.20 -8.21 14.82
CA ALA A 159 4.08 -9.36 14.65
C ALA A 159 5.57 -8.96 14.62
N PHE A 160 5.90 -7.86 13.94
CA PHE A 160 7.26 -7.31 13.94
C PHE A 160 7.70 -6.81 15.32
N ALA A 161 6.82 -6.12 16.05
CA ALA A 161 7.10 -5.68 17.41
C ALA A 161 7.48 -6.88 18.30
N GLU A 162 6.69 -7.95 18.27
CA GLU A 162 6.98 -9.14 19.06
C GLU A 162 8.25 -9.87 18.60
N ALA A 163 8.52 -9.93 17.30
CA ALA A 163 9.77 -10.49 16.78
C ALA A 163 11.01 -9.72 17.28
N LEU A 164 10.86 -8.42 17.50
CA LEU A 164 11.88 -7.54 18.09
C LEU A 164 11.86 -7.52 19.63
N ASN A 165 11.00 -8.33 20.27
CA ASN A 165 10.77 -8.33 21.72
C ASN A 165 10.26 -6.97 22.26
N LEU A 166 9.40 -6.30 21.51
CA LEU A 166 8.67 -5.09 21.88
C LEU A 166 7.21 -5.40 22.23
N GLU A 167 6.55 -4.44 22.89
CA GLU A 167 5.11 -4.44 23.20
C GLU A 167 4.24 -3.98 22.03
#